data_AF-A0A943VYI6-F1
#
_entry.id   AF-A0A943VYI6-F1
#
_cell.length_a   1.000
_cell.length_b   1.000
_cell.length_c   1.000
_cell.angle_alpha   90.00
_cell.angle_beta   90.00
_cell.angle_gamma   90.00
#
_symmetry.space_group_name_H-M   'P 1'
#
loop_
_entity.id
_entity.type
_entity.pdbx_description
1 polymer ?
#
loop_
_entity_poly.entity_id
_entity_poly.type
_entity_poly.pdbx_seq_one_letter_code
_entity_poly.pdbx_strand_id
1 'polypeptide(L)'
;MPTQVENGNIKPRIQFTADGEQKEFQFFFTIYEPENVKVYIEDVLQIGGYSLSLNEEVPGGIVVFAEPPSAGKLITVYRDLELKRTTDFKEGGPFRSSKVNAEFDYQLSCLEQLEDSIGRTVTFPQYAPTNLNINLPMPDAGKSIIWSADENSLVNSEYQFDTVIDQSRDYCSQSGENLAVVRQLAAQVEAGRQSVAEMQSAVAALQENAADSAGRAAASAAEAAANAVNSLYNQSKTAENFAVVLQDGVTVYRTPPISSAAAITFDFSRLSRPADMVTFELYLCFTAFATVTFEGITLDWLNGKEPNLTQNNTLTKILTFRNKNPGDFSRWIASMEGGY
;
A
#
# COMPACT_ATOMS: atom_id res chain seq x y z
N MET A 1 -33.33 10.23 90.30
CA MET A 1 -32.68 10.97 89.20
C MET A 1 -32.50 10.00 88.06
N PRO A 2 -32.90 10.31 86.82
CA PRO A 2 -32.66 9.42 85.70
C PRO A 2 -31.22 9.63 85.24
N THR A 3 -30.33 8.70 85.54
CA THR A 3 -29.00 8.66 84.93
C THR A 3 -29.16 7.94 83.60
N GLN A 4 -29.49 8.69 82.55
CA GLN A 4 -29.45 8.17 81.19
C GLN A 4 -27.95 8.08 80.82
N VAL A 5 -27.41 6.87 80.76
CA VAL A 5 -26.07 6.63 80.23
C VAL A 5 -26.21 6.59 78.72
N GLU A 6 -26.00 7.73 78.07
CA GLU A 6 -25.87 7.79 76.63
C GLU A 6 -24.42 7.38 76.28
N ASN A 7 -24.17 6.08 76.16
CA ASN A 7 -23.00 5.63 75.41
C ASN A 7 -23.31 5.91 73.94
N GLY A 8 -22.80 7.04 73.45
CA GLY A 8 -22.88 7.40 72.04
C GLY A 8 -22.19 6.36 71.16
N ASN A 9 -22.55 6.34 69.87
CA ASN A 9 -21.96 5.47 68.85
C ASN A 9 -20.45 5.77 68.70
N ILE A 10 -19.63 5.09 69.50
CA ILE A 10 -18.17 5.20 69.43
C ILE A 10 -17.70 4.07 68.53
N LYS A 11 -17.13 4.45 67.38
CA LYS A 11 -16.60 3.47 66.43
C LYS A 11 -15.57 2.56 67.15
N PRO A 12 -15.66 1.23 66.98
CA PRO A 12 -14.79 0.23 67.64
C PRO A 12 -13.38 0.20 67.02
N ARG A 13 -12.96 1.30 66.41
CA ARG A 13 -11.77 1.40 65.55
C ARG A 13 -11.32 2.85 65.46
N ILE A 14 -10.01 3.05 65.56
CA ILE A 14 -9.36 4.33 65.28
C ILE A 14 -8.09 4.10 64.45
N GLN A 15 -7.74 5.08 63.62
CA GLN A 15 -6.54 5.03 62.79
C GLN A 15 -5.67 6.26 63.00
N PHE A 16 -4.37 6.05 62.90
CA PHE A 16 -3.36 7.08 62.97
C PHE A 16 -2.36 6.90 61.84
N THR A 17 -1.82 8.00 61.33
CA THR A 17 -0.65 7.96 60.45
C THR A 17 0.58 8.26 61.30
N ALA A 18 1.52 7.33 61.32
CA ALA A 18 2.77 7.50 62.05
C ALA A 18 3.64 8.60 61.43
N ASP A 19 4.23 9.44 62.27
CA ASP A 19 5.19 10.49 61.89
C ASP A 19 6.66 10.04 61.99
N GLY A 20 6.92 8.87 62.58
CA GLY A 20 8.26 8.34 62.84
C GLY A 20 8.83 8.69 64.22
N GLU A 21 8.11 9.48 65.04
CA GLU A 21 8.58 9.96 66.34
C GLU A 21 7.58 9.66 67.47
N GLN A 22 6.27 9.79 67.21
CA GLN A 22 5.19 9.56 68.16
C GLN A 22 5.09 8.07 68.53
N LYS A 23 5.06 7.79 69.84
CA LYS A 23 4.93 6.43 70.41
C LYS A 23 3.56 6.14 71.02
N GLU A 24 2.80 7.18 71.35
CA GLU A 24 1.56 7.07 72.12
C GLU A 24 0.34 7.36 71.24
N PHE A 25 -0.61 6.43 71.19
CA PHE A 25 -1.80 6.53 70.34
C PHE A 25 -3.05 6.25 71.17
N GLN A 26 -3.87 7.28 71.40
CA GLN A 26 -5.05 7.22 72.27
C GLN A 26 -6.31 6.76 71.53
N PHE A 27 -6.98 5.72 72.02
CA PHE A 27 -8.29 5.28 71.57
C PHE A 27 -9.37 5.57 72.62
N PHE A 28 -10.63 5.65 72.17
CA PHE A 28 -11.76 6.11 72.99
C PHE A 28 -12.88 5.07 73.14
N PHE A 29 -12.80 3.93 72.46
CA PHE A 29 -13.80 2.87 72.58
C PHE A 29 -13.58 2.03 73.84
N THR A 30 -14.68 1.55 74.43
CA THR A 30 -14.65 0.67 75.61
C THR A 30 -14.05 -0.69 75.27
N ILE A 31 -13.16 -1.17 76.13
CA ILE A 31 -12.61 -2.53 76.10
C ILE A 31 -12.82 -3.18 77.47
N TYR A 32 -12.89 -4.51 77.52
CA TYR A 32 -13.19 -5.25 78.76
C TYR A 32 -11.96 -6.00 79.27
N GLU A 33 -11.11 -6.47 78.36
CA GLU A 33 -9.84 -7.13 78.64
C GLU A 33 -8.76 -6.56 77.69
N PRO A 34 -7.49 -6.46 78.10
CA PRO A 34 -6.40 -5.99 77.23
C PRO A 34 -6.28 -6.76 75.91
N GLU A 35 -6.61 -8.05 75.93
CA GLU A 35 -6.61 -8.95 74.78
C GLU A 35 -7.69 -8.61 73.75
N ASN A 36 -8.70 -7.81 74.12
CA ASN A 36 -9.75 -7.36 73.21
C ASN A 36 -9.29 -6.20 72.29
N VAL A 37 -8.02 -5.80 72.35
CA VAL A 37 -7.45 -4.79 71.45
C VAL A 37 -6.48 -5.45 70.48
N LYS A 38 -6.76 -5.28 69.19
CA LYS A 38 -5.84 -5.61 68.11
C LYS A 38 -5.21 -4.34 67.55
N VAL A 39 -3.89 -4.38 67.39
CA VAL A 39 -3.12 -3.30 66.79
C VAL A 39 -2.51 -3.79 65.49
N TYR A 40 -2.75 -3.07 64.40
CA TYR A 40 -2.17 -3.33 63.09
C TYR A 40 -1.26 -2.18 62.68
N ILE A 41 -0.16 -2.50 62.02
CA ILE A 41 0.64 -1.54 61.24
C ILE A 41 0.52 -2.00 59.79
N GLU A 42 -0.04 -1.14 58.93
CA GLU A 42 -0.53 -1.52 57.60
C GLU A 42 -1.49 -2.73 57.72
N ASP A 43 -1.12 -3.85 57.10
CA ASP A 43 -1.91 -5.08 57.06
C ASP A 43 -1.40 -6.14 58.06
N VAL A 44 -0.41 -5.80 58.90
CA VAL A 44 0.26 -6.76 59.80
C VAL A 44 -0.21 -6.59 61.24
N LEU A 45 -0.81 -7.64 61.80
CA LEU A 45 -1.17 -7.72 63.22
C LEU A 45 0.10 -7.71 64.08
N GLN A 46 0.15 -6.79 65.04
CA GLN A 46 1.21 -6.72 66.03
C GLN A 46 0.90 -7.67 67.18
N ILE A 47 1.78 -8.65 67.41
CA ILE A 47 1.67 -9.61 68.53
C ILE A 47 2.47 -9.16 69.77
N GLY A 48 3.16 -8.03 69.68
CA GLY A 48 4.01 -7.45 70.73
C GLY A 48 4.65 -6.15 70.27
N GLY A 49 5.58 -5.61 71.07
CA GLY A 49 6.25 -4.33 70.75
C GLY A 49 5.45 -3.08 71.11
N TYR A 50 4.31 -3.25 71.77
CA TYR A 50 3.52 -2.18 72.37
C TYR A 50 2.97 -2.63 73.74
N SER A 51 2.63 -1.66 74.58
CA SER A 51 1.87 -1.85 75.81
C SER A 51 0.56 -1.06 75.75
N LEU A 52 -0.42 -1.49 76.56
CA LEU A 52 -1.70 -0.81 76.69
C LEU A 52 -1.76 -0.13 78.06
N SER A 53 -2.00 1.17 78.06
CA SER A 53 -2.30 1.94 79.27
C SER A 53 -3.79 2.23 79.28
N LEU A 54 -4.51 1.64 80.24
CA LEU A 54 -5.96 1.77 80.37
C LEU A 54 -6.31 2.69 81.52
N ASN A 55 -7.39 3.45 81.37
CA ASN A 55 -7.99 4.21 82.46
C ASN A 55 -9.24 3.45 82.93
N GLU A 56 -9.29 3.03 84.20
CA GLU A 56 -10.44 2.29 84.74
C GLU A 56 -11.70 3.15 84.88
N GLU A 57 -11.58 4.49 84.85
CA GLU A 57 -12.70 5.42 85.06
C GLU A 57 -13.33 5.96 83.77
N VAL A 58 -12.65 5.83 82.61
CA VAL A 58 -13.09 6.42 81.34
C VAL A 58 -12.93 5.40 80.19
N PRO A 59 -13.92 5.25 79.29
CA PRO A 59 -13.78 4.44 78.08
C PRO A 59 -12.54 4.81 77.26
N GLY A 60 -11.78 3.79 76.84
CA GLY A 60 -10.60 3.96 76.00
C GLY A 60 -9.28 3.62 76.70
N GLY A 61 -8.19 4.08 76.11
CA GLY A 61 -6.84 3.81 76.55
C GLY A 61 -5.80 4.34 75.58
N ILE A 62 -4.53 4.05 75.86
CA ILE A 62 -3.40 4.49 75.05
C ILE A 62 -2.58 3.26 74.67
N VAL A 63 -2.34 3.08 73.37
CA VAL A 63 -1.34 2.15 72.84
C VAL A 63 0.00 2.86 72.87
N VAL A 64 0.98 2.29 73.56
CA VAL A 64 2.34 2.83 73.68
C VAL A 64 3.31 1.87 73.01
N PHE A 65 3.88 2.27 71.87
CA PHE A 65 4.88 1.46 71.18
C PHE A 65 6.26 1.56 71.84
N ALA A 66 6.99 0.45 71.90
CA ALA A 66 8.37 0.43 72.39
C ALA A 66 9.29 1.25 71.48
N GLU A 67 9.13 1.10 70.17
CA GLU A 67 9.80 1.89 69.12
C GLU A 67 8.78 2.64 68.27
N PRO A 68 9.07 3.88 67.84
CA PRO A 68 8.11 4.67 67.09
C PRO A 68 7.85 4.00 65.73
N PRO A 69 6.58 3.80 65.33
CA PRO A 69 6.28 3.25 64.01
C PRO A 69 6.83 4.14 62.90
N SER A 70 7.35 3.55 61.82
CA SER A 70 8.01 4.30 60.74
C SER A 70 7.08 5.34 60.10
N ALA A 71 7.64 6.49 59.72
CA ALA A 71 6.89 7.59 59.12
C ALA A 71 6.09 7.13 57.88
N GLY A 72 4.84 7.61 57.79
CA GLY A 72 3.90 7.30 56.71
C GLY A 72 3.17 5.97 56.85
N LYS A 73 3.44 5.18 57.91
CA LYS A 73 2.73 3.92 58.15
C LYS A 73 1.37 4.15 58.81
N LEU A 74 0.37 3.38 58.37
CA LEU A 74 -0.98 3.42 58.92
C LEU A 74 -1.08 2.50 60.13
N ILE A 75 -1.36 3.07 61.30
CA ILE A 75 -1.64 2.33 62.52
C ILE A 75 -3.16 2.20 62.66
N THR A 76 -3.65 0.98 62.85
CA THR A 76 -5.07 0.73 63.13
C THR A 76 -5.21 0.05 64.49
N VAL A 77 -5.96 0.68 65.40
CA VAL A 77 -6.33 0.10 66.69
C VAL A 77 -7.79 -0.29 66.62
N TYR A 78 -8.09 -1.55 66.90
CA TYR A 78 -9.41 -2.16 66.70
C TYR A 78 -9.82 -2.97 67.93
N ARG A 79 -11.09 -2.87 68.30
CA ARG A 79 -11.71 -3.71 69.33
C ARG A 79 -12.16 -5.04 68.71
N ASP A 80 -11.75 -6.14 69.32
CA ASP A 80 -12.16 -7.49 68.96
C ASP A 80 -12.78 -8.22 70.16
N LEU A 81 -14.10 -8.18 70.25
CA LEU A 81 -14.88 -8.90 71.25
C LEU A 81 -15.35 -10.25 70.73
N GLU A 82 -15.27 -11.26 71.59
CA GLU A 82 -15.94 -12.52 71.37
C GLU A 82 -17.45 -12.35 71.60
N LEU A 83 -18.29 -12.76 70.66
CA LEU A 83 -19.75 -12.70 70.80
C LEU A 83 -20.22 -13.78 71.80
N LYS A 84 -20.22 -13.42 73.08
CA LYS A 84 -20.64 -14.28 74.20
C LYS A 84 -21.37 -13.48 75.26
N ARG A 85 -22.09 -14.19 76.13
CA ARG A 85 -22.55 -13.61 77.39
C ARG A 85 -21.44 -13.66 78.41
N THR A 86 -21.23 -12.57 79.14
CA THR A 86 -20.21 -12.50 80.20
C THR A 86 -20.81 -12.67 81.59
N THR A 87 -22.12 -12.45 81.72
CA THR A 87 -22.85 -12.52 82.98
C THR A 87 -23.91 -13.62 82.99
N ASP A 88 -23.88 -14.42 84.04
CA ASP A 88 -24.87 -15.45 84.36
C ASP A 88 -25.83 -14.95 85.46
N PHE A 89 -27.09 -14.71 85.09
CA PHE A 89 -28.13 -14.24 86.01
C PHE A 89 -28.83 -15.45 86.66
N LYS A 90 -28.72 -15.55 87.99
CA LYS A 90 -29.35 -16.63 88.76
C LYS A 90 -30.78 -16.28 89.16
N GLU A 91 -31.69 -17.22 88.96
CA GLU A 91 -33.06 -17.13 89.45
C GLU A 91 -33.09 -17.06 90.98
N GLY A 92 -33.86 -16.12 91.54
CA GLY A 92 -33.92 -15.88 92.99
C GLY A 92 -32.69 -15.16 93.59
N GLY A 93 -31.67 -14.84 92.79
CA GLY A 93 -30.51 -14.06 93.21
C GLY A 93 -30.80 -12.55 93.25
N PRO A 94 -29.95 -11.74 93.91
CA PRO A 94 -30.12 -10.29 93.95
C PRO A 94 -29.93 -9.70 92.55
N PHE A 95 -30.92 -8.92 92.09
CA PHE A 95 -30.84 -8.19 90.82
C PHE A 95 -29.92 -6.97 90.96
N ARG A 96 -28.64 -7.14 90.59
CA ARG A 96 -27.64 -6.08 90.65
C ARG A 96 -27.67 -5.29 89.34
N SER A 97 -28.17 -4.07 89.39
CA SER A 97 -28.20 -3.15 88.23
C SER A 97 -26.82 -2.99 87.59
N SER A 98 -25.73 -3.01 88.36
CA SER A 98 -24.37 -2.94 87.84
C SER A 98 -23.98 -4.11 86.94
N LYS A 99 -24.44 -5.34 87.26
CA LYS A 99 -24.17 -6.53 86.43
C LYS A 99 -25.03 -6.55 85.17
N VAL A 100 -26.25 -6.04 85.26
CA VAL A 100 -27.17 -5.92 84.14
C VAL A 100 -26.68 -4.89 83.13
N ASN A 101 -26.30 -3.71 83.61
CA ASN A 101 -25.74 -2.66 82.75
C ASN A 101 -24.44 -3.14 82.08
N ALA A 102 -23.53 -3.79 82.82
CA ALA A 102 -22.30 -4.32 82.23
C ALA A 102 -22.55 -5.35 81.11
N GLU A 103 -23.56 -6.22 81.26
CA GLU A 103 -23.94 -7.18 80.21
C GLU A 103 -24.55 -6.46 78.99
N PHE A 104 -25.42 -5.46 79.20
CA PHE A 104 -25.99 -4.69 78.09
C PHE A 104 -24.95 -3.85 77.35
N ASP A 105 -24.02 -3.24 78.08
CA ASP A 105 -22.91 -2.48 77.49
C ASP A 105 -22.00 -3.39 76.65
N TYR A 106 -21.72 -4.62 77.12
CA TYR A 106 -20.95 -5.62 76.37
C TYR A 106 -21.67 -6.03 75.09
N GLN A 107 -22.97 -6.30 75.16
CA GLN A 107 -23.76 -6.67 73.99
C GLN A 107 -23.86 -5.51 72.99
N LEU A 108 -24.07 -4.28 73.45
CA LEU A 108 -24.07 -3.09 72.60
C LEU A 108 -22.72 -2.91 71.90
N SER A 109 -21.62 -3.10 72.64
CA SER A 109 -20.26 -3.05 72.09
C SER A 109 -20.02 -4.07 70.98
N CYS A 110 -20.57 -5.29 71.12
CA CYS A 110 -20.55 -6.31 70.07
C CYS A 110 -21.37 -5.89 68.85
N LEU A 111 -22.54 -5.27 69.05
CA LEU A 111 -23.38 -4.78 67.95
C LEU A 111 -22.70 -3.65 67.16
N GLU A 112 -22.04 -2.70 67.84
CA GLU A 112 -21.24 -1.66 67.19
C GLU A 112 -20.09 -2.25 66.36
N GLN A 113 -19.45 -3.31 66.86
CA GLN A 113 -18.41 -4.04 66.14
C GLN A 113 -18.96 -4.72 64.87
N LEU A 114 -20.14 -5.33 64.98
CA LEU A 114 -20.82 -5.92 63.82
C LEU A 114 -21.26 -4.85 62.81
N GLU A 115 -21.77 -3.70 63.26
CA GLU A 115 -22.12 -2.58 62.40
C GLU A 115 -20.91 -2.08 61.61
N ASP A 116 -19.76 -1.87 62.28
CA ASP A 116 -18.51 -1.46 61.62
C ASP A 116 -17.99 -2.53 60.65
N SER A 117 -18.12 -3.81 60.98
CA SER A 117 -17.73 -4.92 60.09
C SER A 117 -18.63 -5.01 58.85
N ILE A 118 -19.96 -4.87 59.03
CA ILE A 118 -20.93 -4.90 57.92
C ILE A 118 -20.74 -3.69 57.02
N GLY A 119 -20.48 -2.50 57.59
CA GLY A 119 -20.21 -1.28 56.84
C GLY A 119 -18.97 -1.35 55.95
N ARG A 120 -18.09 -2.34 56.17
CA ARG A 120 -16.87 -2.59 55.38
C ARG A 120 -16.98 -3.82 54.46
N THR A 121 -18.17 -4.42 54.36
CA THR A 121 -18.44 -5.58 53.51
C THR A 121 -19.26 -5.16 52.28
N VAL A 122 -19.11 -5.88 51.16
CA VAL A 122 -20.01 -5.73 50.00
C VAL A 122 -21.39 -6.27 50.38
N THR A 123 -22.40 -5.40 50.42
CA THR A 123 -23.78 -5.79 50.77
C THR A 123 -24.66 -5.88 49.53
N PHE A 124 -25.60 -6.81 49.56
CA PHE A 124 -26.60 -6.97 48.51
C PHE A 124 -27.92 -6.28 48.88
N PRO A 125 -28.71 -5.87 47.89
CA PRO A 125 -30.09 -5.48 48.14
C PRO A 125 -30.87 -6.65 48.76
N GLN A 126 -31.89 -6.33 49.56
CA GLN A 126 -32.67 -7.31 50.32
C GLN A 126 -33.39 -8.37 49.46
N TYR A 127 -33.57 -8.11 48.17
CA TYR A 127 -34.20 -9.02 47.22
C TYR A 127 -33.21 -9.92 46.47
N ALA A 128 -31.91 -9.86 46.78
CA ALA A 128 -30.92 -10.70 46.12
C ALA A 128 -31.15 -12.20 46.42
N PRO A 129 -30.91 -13.09 45.44
CA PRO A 129 -31.08 -14.52 45.61
C PRO A 129 -30.11 -15.09 46.66
N THR A 130 -30.57 -16.09 47.41
CA THR A 130 -29.85 -16.62 48.59
C THR A 130 -28.61 -17.46 48.23
N ASN A 131 -28.43 -17.84 46.97
CA ASN A 131 -27.38 -18.77 46.52
C ASN A 131 -26.16 -18.08 45.85
N LEU A 132 -25.91 -16.81 46.14
CA LEU A 132 -24.74 -16.09 45.61
C LEU A 132 -23.47 -16.45 46.41
N ASN A 133 -22.40 -16.79 45.70
CA ASN A 133 -21.05 -16.93 46.28
C ASN A 133 -20.32 -15.59 46.23
N ILE A 134 -20.22 -14.94 47.39
CA ILE A 134 -19.69 -13.58 47.53
C ILE A 134 -18.22 -13.53 47.93
N ASN A 135 -17.53 -14.67 47.92
CA ASN A 135 -16.11 -14.70 48.21
C ASN A 135 -15.34 -13.98 47.10
N LEU A 136 -14.58 -12.95 47.47
CA LEU A 136 -13.68 -12.31 46.52
C LEU A 136 -12.65 -13.35 46.03
N PRO A 137 -12.40 -13.42 44.71
CA PRO A 137 -11.34 -14.25 44.16
C PRO A 137 -9.99 -13.77 44.69
N MET A 138 -8.96 -14.63 44.63
CA MET A 138 -7.61 -14.21 44.98
C MET A 138 -7.20 -13.00 44.14
N PRO A 139 -6.58 -11.96 44.74
CA PRO A 139 -6.15 -10.78 44.00
C PRO A 139 -5.22 -11.16 42.84
N ASP A 140 -5.54 -10.66 41.66
CA ASP A 140 -4.71 -10.78 40.48
C ASP A 140 -4.45 -9.37 39.94
N ALA A 141 -3.17 -9.01 39.79
CA ALA A 141 -2.75 -7.64 39.57
C ALA A 141 -3.30 -7.10 38.24
N GLY A 142 -3.89 -5.89 38.28
CA GLY A 142 -4.43 -5.20 37.11
C GLY A 142 -5.78 -5.72 36.60
N LYS A 143 -6.33 -6.79 37.20
CA LYS A 143 -7.66 -7.32 36.86
C LYS A 143 -8.75 -6.69 37.71
N SER A 144 -9.94 -6.58 37.13
CA SER A 144 -11.13 -6.07 37.79
C SER A 144 -11.97 -7.22 38.35
N ILE A 145 -12.73 -6.97 39.40
CA ILE A 145 -13.75 -7.92 39.89
C ILE A 145 -15.00 -7.77 39.02
N ILE A 146 -15.47 -8.87 38.46
CA ILE A 146 -16.68 -8.94 37.62
C ILE A 146 -17.60 -10.06 38.08
N TRP A 147 -18.86 -10.00 37.64
CA TRP A 147 -19.79 -11.12 37.78
C TRP A 147 -19.44 -12.25 36.83
N SER A 148 -19.53 -13.48 37.32
CA SER A 148 -19.46 -14.66 36.47
C SER A 148 -20.65 -14.71 35.49
N ALA A 149 -20.49 -15.42 34.37
CA ALA A 149 -21.51 -15.50 33.33
C ALA A 149 -22.81 -16.19 33.79
N ASP A 150 -22.75 -16.97 34.87
CA ASP A 150 -23.90 -17.58 35.55
C ASP A 150 -24.47 -16.72 36.68
N GLU A 151 -23.98 -15.48 36.85
CA GLU A 151 -24.47 -14.45 37.78
C GLU A 151 -24.42 -14.83 39.27
N ASN A 152 -23.74 -15.93 39.61
CA ASN A 152 -23.75 -16.50 40.96
C ASN A 152 -22.45 -16.28 41.74
N SER A 153 -21.41 -15.70 41.14
CA SER A 153 -20.12 -15.50 41.80
C SER A 153 -19.34 -14.28 41.32
N LEU A 154 -18.41 -13.81 42.15
CA LEU A 154 -17.43 -12.79 41.79
C LEU A 154 -16.15 -13.46 41.27
N VAL A 155 -15.67 -13.04 40.11
CA VAL A 155 -14.45 -13.56 39.47
C VAL A 155 -13.56 -12.42 38.99
N ASN A 156 -12.27 -12.69 38.79
CA ASN A 156 -11.38 -11.72 38.16
C ASN A 156 -11.67 -11.66 36.65
N SER A 157 -11.56 -10.46 36.07
CA SER A 157 -11.64 -10.26 34.61
C SER A 157 -10.59 -11.08 33.88
N GLU A 158 -10.89 -11.48 32.64
CA GLU A 158 -9.93 -12.23 31.81
C GLU A 158 -8.71 -11.36 31.48
N TYR A 159 -8.96 -10.10 31.11
CA TYR A 159 -7.94 -9.14 30.72
C TYR A 159 -7.70 -8.10 31.82
N GLN A 160 -6.47 -7.59 31.87
CA GLN A 160 -6.13 -6.44 32.69
C GLN A 160 -6.72 -5.17 32.06
N PHE A 161 -7.32 -4.32 32.89
CA PHE A 161 -8.07 -3.15 32.41
C PHE A 161 -7.17 -2.17 31.65
N ASP A 162 -6.02 -1.83 32.23
CA ASP A 162 -5.07 -0.87 31.62
C ASP A 162 -4.47 -1.41 30.31
N THR A 163 -4.23 -2.73 30.22
CA THR A 163 -3.72 -3.35 28.99
C THR A 163 -4.71 -3.20 27.83
N VAL A 164 -6.01 -3.36 28.08
CA VAL A 164 -7.04 -3.17 27.04
C VAL A 164 -7.08 -1.72 26.54
N ILE A 165 -6.89 -0.75 27.44
CA ILE A 165 -6.84 0.67 27.10
C ILE A 165 -5.60 0.98 26.24
N ASP A 166 -4.43 0.49 26.65
CA ASP A 166 -3.19 0.72 25.90
C ASP A 166 -3.23 0.07 24.52
N GLN A 167 -3.70 -1.19 24.42
CA GLN A 167 -3.91 -1.85 23.12
C GLN A 167 -4.86 -1.05 22.22
N SER A 168 -5.94 -0.51 22.77
CA SER A 168 -6.89 0.33 22.02
C SER A 168 -6.25 1.63 21.52
N ARG A 169 -5.37 2.25 22.32
CA ARG A 169 -4.61 3.44 21.91
C ARG A 169 -3.60 3.12 20.81
N ASP A 170 -2.93 1.97 20.90
CA ASP A 170 -1.97 1.50 19.90
C ASP A 170 -2.66 1.21 18.57
N TYR A 171 -3.82 0.53 18.58
CA TYR A 171 -4.61 0.30 17.37
C TYR A 171 -5.03 1.61 16.69
N CYS A 172 -5.44 2.62 17.45
CA CYS A 172 -5.77 3.94 16.91
C CYS A 172 -4.55 4.62 16.27
N SER A 173 -3.38 4.54 16.91
CA SER A 173 -2.13 5.09 16.38
C SER A 173 -1.71 4.40 15.08
N GLN A 174 -1.71 3.06 15.06
CA GLN A 174 -1.37 2.28 13.88
C GLN A 174 -2.32 2.55 12.70
N SER A 175 -3.62 2.70 12.99
CA SER A 175 -4.59 3.08 11.97
C SER A 175 -4.32 4.47 11.38
N GLY A 176 -3.85 5.42 12.19
CA GLY A 176 -3.43 6.75 11.74
C GLY A 176 -2.21 6.70 10.81
N GLU A 177 -1.21 5.90 11.16
CA GLU A 177 -0.02 5.67 10.34
C GLU A 177 -0.36 5.01 8.99
N ASN A 178 -1.19 3.96 9.02
CA ASN A 178 -1.63 3.27 7.81
C ASN A 178 -2.39 4.22 6.87
N LEU A 179 -3.21 5.12 7.41
CA LEU A 179 -3.91 6.12 6.62
C LEU A 179 -2.94 7.12 5.97
N ALA A 180 -1.86 7.49 6.65
CA ALA A 180 -0.82 8.35 6.08
C ALA A 180 -0.11 7.67 4.90
N VAL A 181 0.24 6.38 5.04
CA VAL A 181 0.83 5.57 3.96
C VAL A 181 -0.11 5.49 2.75
N VAL A 182 -1.40 5.22 2.98
CA VAL A 182 -2.40 5.15 1.89
C VAL A 182 -2.52 6.49 1.17
N ARG A 183 -2.51 7.63 1.89
CA ARG A 183 -2.54 8.96 1.27
C ARG A 183 -1.31 9.23 0.41
N GLN A 184 -0.12 8.82 0.86
CA GLN A 184 1.10 8.95 0.07
C GLN A 184 1.06 8.08 -1.19
N LEU A 185 0.61 6.83 -1.07
CA LEU A 185 0.47 5.93 -2.21
C LEU A 185 -0.54 6.47 -3.23
N ALA A 186 -1.68 7.01 -2.78
CA ALA A 186 -2.66 7.63 -3.65
C ALA A 186 -2.08 8.83 -4.43
N ALA A 187 -1.28 9.68 -3.78
CA ALA A 187 -0.59 10.78 -4.44
C ALA A 187 0.43 10.30 -5.49
N GLN A 188 1.19 9.23 -5.19
CA GLN A 188 2.12 8.63 -6.15
C GLN A 188 1.40 8.03 -7.37
N VAL A 189 0.27 7.36 -7.15
CA VAL A 189 -0.55 6.81 -8.24
C VAL A 189 -1.07 7.94 -9.13
N GLU A 190 -1.54 9.05 -8.57
CA GLU A 190 -2.03 10.18 -9.34
C GLU A 190 -0.91 10.84 -10.17
N ALA A 191 0.29 11.02 -9.58
CA ALA A 191 1.46 11.49 -10.32
C ALA A 191 1.83 10.53 -11.47
N GLY A 192 1.81 9.22 -11.21
CA GLY A 192 2.05 8.20 -12.24
C GLY A 192 1.03 8.25 -13.38
N ARG A 193 -0.25 8.49 -13.08
CA ARG A 193 -1.30 8.66 -14.10
C ARG A 193 -1.05 9.87 -14.99
N GLN A 194 -0.61 10.98 -14.43
CA GLN A 194 -0.25 12.18 -15.20
C GLN A 194 0.91 11.90 -16.15
N SER A 195 1.99 11.28 -15.67
CA SER A 195 3.12 10.90 -16.52
C SER A 195 2.73 9.93 -17.64
N VAL A 196 1.81 8.99 -17.40
CA VAL A 196 1.31 8.10 -18.46
C VAL A 196 0.50 8.87 -19.51
N ALA A 197 -0.33 9.83 -19.11
CA ALA A 197 -1.08 10.67 -20.05
C ALA A 197 -0.16 11.55 -20.92
N GLU A 198 0.91 12.09 -20.33
CA GLU A 198 1.96 12.82 -21.05
C GLU A 198 2.68 11.92 -22.06
N MET A 199 3.06 10.70 -21.65
CA MET A 199 3.68 9.72 -22.54
C MET A 199 2.76 9.33 -23.70
N GLN A 200 1.47 9.11 -23.45
CA GLN A 200 0.50 8.81 -24.52
C GLN A 200 0.41 9.96 -25.54
N SER A 201 0.39 11.20 -25.07
CA SER A 201 0.36 12.38 -25.94
C SER A 201 1.63 12.51 -26.78
N ALA A 202 2.81 12.25 -26.17
CA ALA A 202 4.08 12.25 -26.89
C ALA A 202 4.16 11.14 -27.95
N VAL A 203 3.65 9.94 -27.64
CA VAL A 203 3.61 8.81 -28.60
C VAL A 203 2.71 9.14 -29.78
N ALA A 204 1.53 9.74 -29.55
CA ALA A 204 0.65 10.17 -30.63
C ALA A 204 1.34 11.18 -31.56
N ALA A 205 2.04 12.17 -31.01
CA ALA A 205 2.79 13.16 -31.79
C ALA A 205 3.92 12.51 -32.62
N LEU A 206 4.62 11.51 -32.07
CA LEU A 206 5.64 10.76 -32.81
C LEU A 206 5.05 9.93 -33.96
N GLN A 207 3.87 9.35 -33.77
CA GLN A 207 3.18 8.61 -34.83
C GLN A 207 2.78 9.52 -36.00
N GLU A 208 2.28 10.72 -35.70
CA GLU A 208 1.95 11.74 -36.71
C GLU A 208 3.21 12.18 -37.46
N ASN A 209 4.28 12.53 -36.75
CA ASN A 209 5.56 12.91 -37.36
C ASN A 209 6.15 11.80 -38.24
N ALA A 210 6.02 10.54 -37.83
CA ALA A 210 6.46 9.40 -38.62
C ALA A 210 5.63 9.23 -39.90
N ALA A 211 4.30 9.39 -39.80
CA ALA A 211 3.41 9.34 -40.96
C ALA A 211 3.71 10.48 -41.95
N ASP A 212 3.90 11.70 -41.46
CA ASP A 212 4.30 12.86 -42.26
C ASP A 212 5.64 12.64 -42.95
N SER A 213 6.63 12.12 -42.22
CA SER A 213 7.96 11.82 -42.77
C SER A 213 7.91 10.75 -43.85
N ALA A 214 7.12 9.70 -43.66
CA ALA A 214 6.89 8.66 -44.66
C ALA A 214 6.19 9.23 -45.91
N GLY A 215 5.19 10.10 -45.72
CA GLY A 215 4.50 10.79 -46.82
C GLY A 215 5.44 11.68 -47.63
N ARG A 216 6.28 12.47 -46.95
CA ARG A 216 7.31 13.31 -47.60
C ARG A 216 8.33 12.47 -48.36
N ALA A 217 8.82 11.38 -47.78
CA ALA A 217 9.76 10.49 -48.43
C ALA A 217 9.16 9.85 -49.70
N ALA A 218 7.90 9.41 -49.64
CA ALA A 218 7.18 8.87 -50.79
C ALA A 218 7.01 9.91 -51.90
N ALA A 219 6.64 11.15 -51.55
CA ALA A 219 6.51 12.25 -52.50
C ALA A 219 7.85 12.57 -53.17
N SER A 220 8.94 12.67 -52.40
CA SER A 220 10.28 12.91 -52.95
C SER A 220 10.75 11.78 -53.86
N ALA A 221 10.43 10.52 -53.53
CA ALA A 221 10.77 9.38 -54.40
C ALA A 221 10.00 9.41 -55.72
N ALA A 222 8.71 9.77 -55.69
CA ALA A 222 7.88 9.92 -56.90
C ALA A 222 8.39 11.05 -57.80
N GLU A 223 8.77 12.19 -57.21
CA GLU A 223 9.35 13.32 -57.95
C GLU A 223 10.70 12.97 -58.56
N ALA A 224 11.57 12.27 -57.83
CA ALA A 224 12.84 11.77 -58.35
C ALA A 224 12.65 10.81 -59.54
N ALA A 225 11.66 9.91 -59.46
CA ALA A 225 11.33 9.00 -60.55
C ALA A 225 10.81 9.76 -61.78
N ALA A 226 9.92 10.74 -61.59
CA ALA A 226 9.42 11.58 -62.68
C ALA A 226 10.55 12.37 -63.36
N ASN A 227 11.45 12.96 -62.57
CA ASN A 227 12.61 13.69 -63.08
C ASN A 227 13.58 12.77 -63.86
N ALA A 228 13.78 11.52 -63.42
CA ALA A 228 14.59 10.54 -64.14
C ALA A 228 13.98 10.21 -65.52
N VAL A 229 12.67 9.98 -65.60
CA VAL A 229 11.97 9.74 -66.87
C VAL A 229 12.09 10.96 -67.80
N ASN A 230 11.92 12.17 -67.28
CA ASN A 230 12.01 13.39 -68.07
C ASN A 230 13.44 13.62 -68.61
N SER A 231 14.46 13.27 -67.82
CA SER A 231 15.87 13.32 -68.25
C SER A 231 16.14 12.36 -69.41
N LEU A 232 15.66 11.11 -69.32
CA LEU A 232 15.76 10.12 -70.40
C LEU A 232 15.04 10.58 -71.68
N TYR A 233 13.86 11.18 -71.55
CA TYR A 233 13.12 11.73 -72.68
C TYR A 233 13.91 12.83 -73.40
N ASN A 234 14.46 13.80 -72.66
CA ASN A 234 15.21 14.92 -73.22
C ASN A 234 16.58 14.52 -73.81
N GLN A 235 17.16 13.40 -73.38
CA GLN A 235 18.39 12.84 -73.96
C GLN A 235 18.14 11.97 -75.20
N SER A 236 16.88 11.66 -75.52
CA SER A 236 16.54 10.86 -76.70
C SER A 236 16.50 11.72 -77.96
N LYS A 237 16.97 11.15 -79.08
CA LYS A 237 16.95 11.83 -80.39
C LYS A 237 16.06 11.10 -81.37
N THR A 238 15.12 11.81 -81.99
CA THR A 238 14.29 11.24 -83.07
C THR A 238 15.09 11.19 -84.36
N ALA A 239 15.14 10.03 -84.99
CA ALA A 239 15.70 9.84 -86.32
C ALA A 239 14.87 10.60 -87.36
N GLU A 240 15.52 11.25 -88.31
CA GLU A 240 14.84 11.91 -89.42
C GLU A 240 14.76 10.94 -90.59
N ASN A 241 13.59 10.80 -91.22
CA ASN A 241 13.38 9.90 -92.37
C ASN A 241 13.88 8.45 -92.16
N PHE A 242 13.72 7.91 -90.95
CA PHE A 242 14.23 6.57 -90.57
C PHE A 242 15.75 6.39 -90.69
N ALA A 243 16.52 7.50 -90.78
CA ALA A 243 17.97 7.50 -90.72
C ALA A 243 18.46 7.83 -89.30
N VAL A 244 19.04 6.83 -88.64
CA VAL A 244 19.60 6.95 -87.29
C VAL A 244 21.05 7.41 -87.42
N VAL A 245 21.29 8.71 -87.20
CA VAL A 245 22.64 9.28 -87.19
C VAL A 245 23.18 9.25 -85.76
N LEU A 246 24.13 8.33 -85.51
CA LEU A 246 24.73 8.17 -84.20
C LEU A 246 25.68 9.32 -83.86
N GLN A 247 25.65 9.78 -82.62
CA GLN A 247 26.43 10.92 -82.11
C GLN A 247 26.94 10.60 -80.72
N ASP A 248 28.12 11.13 -80.37
CA ASP A 248 28.68 10.90 -79.04
C ASP A 248 27.77 11.48 -77.94
N GLY A 249 27.58 10.69 -76.88
CA GLY A 249 26.76 11.08 -75.72
C GLY A 249 25.25 10.88 -75.87
N VAL A 250 24.77 10.47 -77.05
CA VAL A 250 23.36 10.07 -77.25
C VAL A 250 23.26 8.55 -77.23
N THR A 251 22.54 8.02 -76.25
CA THR A 251 22.38 6.57 -76.06
C THR A 251 21.00 6.07 -76.46
N VAL A 252 20.04 6.97 -76.70
CA VAL A 252 18.65 6.62 -77.03
C VAL A 252 18.19 7.31 -78.30
N TYR A 253 17.69 6.52 -79.24
CA TYR A 253 17.13 6.97 -80.50
C TYR A 253 15.69 6.51 -80.66
N ARG A 254 14.88 7.29 -81.37
CA ARG A 254 13.49 6.94 -81.68
C ARG A 254 13.25 7.05 -83.17
N THR A 255 12.50 6.13 -83.76
CA THR A 255 12.04 6.30 -85.15
C THR A 255 10.90 7.30 -85.22
N PRO A 256 10.66 7.92 -86.39
CA PRO A 256 9.35 8.46 -86.73
C PRO A 256 8.25 7.39 -86.62
N PRO A 257 6.96 7.77 -86.60
CA PRO A 257 5.84 6.83 -86.64
C PRO A 257 5.91 5.87 -87.83
N ILE A 258 5.91 4.56 -87.57
CA ILE A 258 5.95 3.48 -88.58
C ILE A 258 4.52 2.96 -88.81
N SER A 259 3.96 3.21 -89.99
CA SER A 259 2.63 2.72 -90.38
C SER A 259 2.64 1.73 -91.54
N SER A 260 3.78 1.58 -92.21
CA SER A 260 4.00 0.69 -93.36
C SER A 260 5.45 0.21 -93.36
N ALA A 261 5.82 -0.69 -94.28
CA ALA A 261 7.16 -1.24 -94.35
C ALA A 261 8.23 -0.14 -94.40
N ALA A 262 9.19 -0.19 -93.47
CA ALA A 262 10.20 0.86 -93.30
C ALA A 262 11.61 0.26 -93.21
N ALA A 263 12.55 0.87 -93.92
CA ALA A 263 13.97 0.56 -93.83
C ALA A 263 14.64 1.57 -92.88
N ILE A 264 15.27 1.07 -91.82
CA ILE A 264 16.02 1.89 -90.88
C ILE A 264 17.48 1.83 -91.28
N THR A 265 18.03 2.99 -91.61
CA THR A 265 19.44 3.13 -91.99
C THR A 265 20.23 3.68 -90.81
N PHE A 266 21.47 3.24 -90.67
CA PHE A 266 22.36 3.73 -89.63
C PHE A 266 23.54 4.50 -90.25
N ASP A 267 23.81 5.67 -89.70
CA ASP A 267 24.96 6.49 -90.05
C ASP A 267 25.84 6.67 -88.81
N PHE A 268 27.07 6.15 -88.91
CA PHE A 268 28.06 6.17 -87.84
C PHE A 268 29.11 7.28 -88.03
N SER A 269 28.99 8.10 -89.08
CA SER A 269 29.99 9.09 -89.48
C SER A 269 30.26 10.19 -88.43
N ARG A 270 29.34 10.39 -87.48
CA ARG A 270 29.42 11.43 -86.44
C ARG A 270 29.88 10.94 -85.07
N LEU A 271 30.37 9.71 -84.95
CA LEU A 271 31.04 9.22 -83.75
C LEU A 271 32.49 9.67 -83.76
N SER A 272 32.92 10.49 -82.78
CA SER A 272 34.29 11.04 -82.74
C SER A 272 35.29 10.12 -82.02
N ARG A 273 34.80 9.07 -81.34
CA ARG A 273 35.59 8.10 -80.58
C ARG A 273 35.44 6.68 -81.14
N PRO A 274 35.98 6.40 -82.34
CA PRO A 274 35.78 5.11 -82.99
C PRO A 274 36.39 3.93 -82.23
N ALA A 275 37.35 4.13 -81.30
CA ALA A 275 37.98 3.01 -80.60
C ALA A 275 37.16 2.42 -79.44
N ASP A 276 36.06 3.06 -79.04
CA ASP A 276 35.27 2.64 -77.87
C ASP A 276 34.15 1.65 -78.25
N MET A 277 33.67 0.87 -77.27
CA MET A 277 32.42 0.14 -77.45
C MET A 277 31.25 1.12 -77.45
N VAL A 278 30.39 0.99 -78.46
CA VAL A 278 29.19 1.83 -78.60
C VAL A 278 27.98 0.96 -78.31
N THR A 279 27.13 1.44 -77.40
CA THR A 279 25.83 0.83 -77.09
C THR A 279 24.78 1.92 -77.19
N PHE A 280 23.69 1.62 -77.89
CA PHE A 280 22.53 2.51 -77.97
C PHE A 280 21.24 1.70 -78.03
N GLU A 281 20.15 2.36 -77.67
CA GLU A 281 18.80 1.82 -77.75
C GLU A 281 18.03 2.54 -78.85
N LEU A 282 17.28 1.77 -79.63
CA LEU A 282 16.39 2.28 -80.66
C LEU A 282 14.96 1.89 -80.30
N TYR A 283 14.13 2.91 -80.16
CA TYR A 283 12.70 2.80 -79.95
C TYR A 283 12.02 2.84 -81.32
N LEU A 284 11.46 1.72 -81.74
CA LEU A 284 10.59 1.62 -82.90
C LEU A 284 9.17 2.06 -82.50
N CYS A 285 8.71 3.15 -83.09
CA CYS A 285 7.41 3.75 -82.81
C CYS A 285 6.38 3.31 -83.85
N PHE A 286 5.71 2.17 -83.68
CA PHE A 286 4.67 1.74 -84.63
C PHE A 286 3.34 2.45 -84.40
N THR A 287 2.66 2.80 -85.49
CA THR A 287 1.24 3.19 -85.51
C THR A 287 0.36 2.15 -86.19
N ALA A 288 0.96 1.21 -86.92
CA ALA A 288 0.36 -0.03 -87.40
C ALA A 288 1.45 -1.11 -87.53
N PHE A 289 1.09 -2.40 -87.48
CA PHE A 289 2.07 -3.48 -87.66
C PHE A 289 2.68 -3.42 -89.06
N ALA A 290 4.00 -3.36 -89.12
CA ALA A 290 4.76 -3.24 -90.36
C ALA A 290 6.08 -4.00 -90.28
N THR A 291 6.59 -4.39 -91.44
CA THR A 291 7.93 -4.99 -91.55
C THR A 291 8.98 -3.90 -91.44
N VAL A 292 9.97 -4.11 -90.58
CA VAL A 292 11.13 -3.21 -90.45
C VAL A 292 12.38 -3.98 -90.86
N THR A 293 13.16 -3.38 -91.75
CA THR A 293 14.50 -3.88 -92.12
C THR A 293 15.56 -2.93 -91.59
N PHE A 294 16.72 -3.48 -91.25
CA PHE A 294 17.88 -2.70 -90.80
C PHE A 294 18.94 -2.73 -91.90
N GLU A 295 19.30 -1.57 -92.41
CA GLU A 295 20.21 -1.40 -93.53
C GLU A 295 21.51 -0.71 -93.11
N GLY A 296 22.61 -1.02 -93.80
CA GLY A 296 23.92 -0.45 -93.52
C GLY A 296 24.68 -1.10 -92.35
N ILE A 297 24.13 -2.16 -91.75
CA ILE A 297 24.77 -2.94 -90.68
C ILE A 297 24.57 -4.45 -90.88
N THR A 298 25.49 -5.24 -90.32
CA THR A 298 25.32 -6.70 -90.15
C THR A 298 24.89 -6.98 -88.72
N LEU A 299 23.74 -7.64 -88.55
CA LEU A 299 23.16 -7.95 -87.24
C LEU A 299 23.38 -9.42 -86.85
N ASP A 300 24.02 -9.62 -85.69
CA ASP A 300 23.99 -10.88 -84.96
C ASP A 300 22.93 -10.74 -83.85
N TRP A 301 21.81 -11.44 -83.97
CA TRP A 301 20.81 -11.44 -82.90
C TRP A 301 21.35 -12.18 -81.67
N LEU A 302 21.22 -11.56 -80.50
CA LEU A 302 21.58 -12.21 -79.24
C LEU A 302 20.78 -13.52 -79.11
N ASN A 303 21.46 -14.63 -78.81
CA ASN A 303 20.92 -16.01 -78.81
C ASN A 303 20.46 -16.57 -80.17
N GLY A 304 20.80 -15.91 -81.28
CA GLY A 304 20.58 -16.42 -82.64
C GLY A 304 19.12 -16.46 -83.10
N LYS A 305 18.21 -15.75 -82.41
CA LYS A 305 16.79 -15.65 -82.78
C LYS A 305 16.47 -14.23 -83.23
N GLU A 306 15.94 -14.09 -84.44
CA GLU A 306 15.41 -12.81 -84.92
C GLU A 306 14.11 -12.48 -84.16
N PRO A 307 13.95 -11.25 -83.63
CA PRO A 307 12.78 -10.88 -82.84
C PRO A 307 11.53 -10.73 -83.72
N ASN A 308 10.38 -11.12 -83.19
CA ASN A 308 9.11 -10.89 -83.87
C ASN A 308 8.65 -9.42 -83.74
N LEU A 309 8.89 -8.65 -84.80
CA LEU A 309 8.49 -7.23 -84.88
C LEU A 309 7.02 -7.03 -85.31
N THR A 310 6.30 -8.09 -85.74
CA THR A 310 4.99 -7.97 -86.40
C THR A 310 3.79 -8.47 -85.59
N GLN A 311 3.98 -9.21 -84.48
CA GLN A 311 2.85 -9.86 -83.76
C GLN A 311 2.78 -9.66 -82.24
N ASN A 312 3.77 -9.05 -81.57
CA ASN A 312 3.66 -8.85 -80.12
C ASN A 312 2.72 -7.67 -79.80
N ASN A 313 1.78 -7.85 -78.85
CA ASN A 313 0.68 -6.95 -78.41
C ASN A 313 1.05 -5.50 -77.99
N THR A 314 2.25 -5.02 -78.31
CA THR A 314 2.75 -3.66 -78.05
C THR A 314 3.23 -3.00 -79.34
N LEU A 315 2.79 -1.76 -79.56
CA LEU A 315 3.20 -0.93 -80.72
C LEU A 315 4.57 -0.25 -80.53
N THR A 316 5.19 -0.36 -79.36
CA THR A 316 6.55 0.12 -79.11
C THR A 316 7.49 -1.07 -78.96
N LYS A 317 8.54 -1.14 -79.78
CA LYS A 317 9.63 -2.12 -79.63
C LYS A 317 10.92 -1.40 -79.28
N ILE A 318 11.67 -1.92 -78.32
CA ILE A 318 12.97 -1.38 -77.92
C ILE A 318 14.02 -2.39 -78.31
N LEU A 319 14.98 -1.96 -79.13
CA LEU A 319 16.13 -2.75 -79.51
C LEU A 319 17.39 -2.13 -78.95
N THR A 320 18.20 -2.93 -78.27
CA THR A 320 19.54 -2.54 -77.84
C THR A 320 20.53 -3.04 -78.86
N PHE A 321 21.41 -2.16 -79.31
CA PHE A 321 22.49 -2.46 -80.25
C PHE A 321 23.82 -2.23 -79.57
N ARG A 322 24.73 -3.20 -79.71
CA ARG A 322 26.13 -3.07 -79.27
C ARG A 322 27.07 -3.53 -80.38
N ASN A 323 28.10 -2.77 -80.68
CA ASN A 323 29.10 -3.23 -81.65
C ASN A 323 29.82 -4.49 -81.13
N LYS A 324 30.11 -5.44 -82.02
CA LYS A 324 30.71 -6.73 -81.61
C LYS A 324 32.15 -6.57 -81.13
N ASN A 325 32.91 -5.74 -81.82
CA ASN A 325 34.28 -5.40 -81.50
C ASN A 325 34.39 -3.87 -81.36
N PRO A 326 35.21 -3.35 -80.42
CA PRO A 326 35.48 -1.92 -80.34
C PRO A 326 36.01 -1.39 -81.69
N GLY A 327 35.40 -0.32 -82.19
CA GLY A 327 35.73 0.30 -83.49
C GLY A 327 35.36 -0.44 -84.76
N ASP A 328 34.66 -1.56 -84.67
CA ASP A 328 33.98 -2.16 -85.82
C ASP A 328 32.49 -1.81 -85.80
N PHE A 329 32.07 -0.88 -86.66
CA PHE A 329 30.67 -0.49 -86.81
C PHE A 329 29.93 -1.27 -87.91
N SER A 330 30.59 -2.25 -88.54
CA SER A 330 29.96 -3.07 -89.57
C SER A 330 29.11 -4.21 -88.99
N ARG A 331 29.43 -4.64 -87.76
CA ARG A 331 28.78 -5.79 -87.12
C ARG A 331 28.32 -5.51 -85.69
N TRP A 332 27.04 -5.71 -85.45
CA TRP A 332 26.38 -5.37 -84.20
C TRP A 332 25.65 -6.58 -83.62
N ILE A 333 25.69 -6.69 -82.30
CA ILE A 333 24.83 -7.59 -81.55
C ILE A 333 23.57 -6.81 -81.20
N ALA A 334 22.41 -7.33 -81.59
CA ALA A 334 21.12 -6.73 -81.28
C ALA A 334 20.28 -7.63 -80.39
N SER A 335 19.55 -7.04 -79.45
CA SER A 335 18.57 -7.72 -78.60
C SER A 335 17.32 -6.87 -78.45
N MET A 336 16.16 -7.50 -78.36
CA MET A 336 14.90 -6.81 -78.12
C MET A 336 14.49 -6.96 -76.64
N GLU A 337 14.09 -5.86 -76.02
CA GLU A 337 13.55 -5.87 -74.67
C GLU A 337 12.11 -6.46 -74.69
N GLY A 338 11.83 -7.49 -73.89
CA GLY A 338 10.48 -8.06 -73.74
C GLY A 338 10.13 -9.32 -74.56
N GLY A 339 11.11 -10.05 -75.10
CA GLY A 339 10.92 -11.42 -75.63
C GLY A 339 10.95 -11.53 -77.14
N TYR A 340 11.66 -12.57 -77.61
CA TYR A 340 11.82 -12.98 -79.01
C TYR A 340 10.57 -13.64 -79.57
#